data_AF-A0A842WSX8-F1
#
_entry.id   AF-A0A842WSX8-F1
#
_cell.length_a   1.000
_cell.length_b   1.000
_cell.length_c   1.000
_cell.angle_alpha   90.00
_cell.angle_beta   90.00
_cell.angle_gamma   90.00
#
_symmetry.space_group_name_H-M   'P 1'
#
loop_
_entity.id
_entity.type
_entity.pdbx_description
1 polymer ?
#
loop_
_entity_poly.entity_id
_entity_poly.type
_entity_poly.pdbx_seq_one_letter_code
_entity_poly.pdbx_strand_id
1 'polypeptide(L)'
;MAEEFLGRLTEIEKSIQGLGETLKRMVTILTTVTEVKSELRVAKTEIIDAINSSATSVTPPPSTETISSEDIAQTVKGEFEELYTFIETSIKSMKEEIMEEIDNLPTPAPAPTVTSEASSIPAQTPAGVSTPPDKAMKIADLLDDIIGSLKMGCVAGEVLELMNETKGEIQKLVESDPITVKIDKWAGIVSSYSKRHEVKARDVLAIKKELREEIKKYRP
;
A
#
# COMPACT_ATOMS: atom_id res chain seq x y z
N MET A 1 17.27 6.50 -43.10
CA MET A 1 17.67 5.80 -41.86
C MET A 1 18.01 6.76 -40.72
N ALA A 2 18.96 7.69 -40.88
CA ALA A 2 19.34 8.61 -39.79
C ALA A 2 18.21 9.55 -39.30
N GLU A 3 17.36 10.05 -40.21
CA GLU A 3 16.23 10.93 -39.84
C GLU A 3 15.14 10.21 -39.03
N GLU A 4 14.95 8.91 -39.27
CA GLU A 4 13.97 8.10 -38.54
C GLU A 4 14.42 7.83 -37.09
N PHE A 5 15.74 7.68 -36.88
CA PHE A 5 16.32 7.58 -35.54
C PHE A 5 16.17 8.88 -34.74
N LEU A 6 16.36 10.04 -35.39
CA LEU A 6 16.18 11.35 -34.76
C LEU A 6 14.71 11.62 -34.38
N GLY A 7 13.78 11.23 -35.25
CA GLY A 7 12.35 11.29 -34.94
C GLY A 7 11.99 10.47 -33.70
N ARG A 8 12.45 9.21 -33.63
CA ARG A 8 12.21 8.35 -32.46
C ARG A 8 12.85 8.87 -31.18
N LEU A 9 14.04 9.45 -31.25
CA LEU A 9 14.71 10.08 -30.10
C LEU A 9 13.90 11.26 -29.55
N THR A 10 13.36 12.10 -30.43
CA THR A 10 12.51 13.24 -30.05
C THR A 10 11.20 12.78 -29.40
N GLU A 11 10.60 11.71 -29.92
CA GLU A 11 9.39 11.10 -29.36
C GLU A 11 9.64 10.50 -27.97
N ILE A 12 10.77 9.83 -27.79
CA ILE A 12 11.21 9.31 -26.48
C ILE A 12 11.44 10.45 -25.49
N GLU A 13 12.09 11.54 -25.91
CA GLU A 13 12.31 12.71 -25.05
C GLU A 13 10.99 13.33 -24.59
N LYS A 14 10.02 13.47 -25.49
CA LYS A 14 8.68 13.96 -25.16
C LYS A 14 7.93 13.02 -24.20
N SER A 15 8.05 11.71 -24.41
CA SER A 15 7.45 10.71 -23.51
C SER A 15 8.06 10.78 -22.10
N ILE A 16 9.38 10.95 -22.00
CA ILE A 16 10.08 11.12 -20.72
C ILE A 16 9.62 12.39 -20.01
N GLN A 17 9.44 13.51 -20.73
CA GLN A 17 8.91 14.75 -20.15
C GLN A 17 7.49 14.56 -19.60
N GLY A 18 6.60 13.93 -20.38
CA GLY A 18 5.23 13.63 -19.93
C GLY A 18 5.18 12.69 -18.71
N LEU A 19 6.09 11.72 -18.65
CA LEU A 19 6.24 10.84 -17.48
C LEU A 19 6.71 11.63 -16.25
N GLY A 20 7.64 12.57 -16.43
CA GLY A 20 8.12 13.46 -15.37
C GLY A 20 7.03 14.36 -14.79
N GLU A 21 6.17 14.92 -15.64
CA GLU A 21 5.01 15.71 -15.20
C GLU A 21 3.97 14.86 -14.46
N THR A 22 3.73 13.64 -14.94
CA THR A 22 2.82 12.68 -14.29
C THR A 22 3.35 12.27 -12.91
N LEU A 23 4.64 11.97 -12.81
CA LEU A 23 5.30 11.67 -11.54
C LEU A 23 5.20 12.85 -10.57
N LYS A 24 5.42 14.08 -11.06
CA LYS A 24 5.27 15.30 -10.25
C LYS A 24 3.85 15.44 -9.71
N ARG A 25 2.82 15.21 -10.53
CA ARG A 25 1.42 15.20 -10.08
C ARG A 25 1.17 14.12 -9.02
N MET A 26 1.70 12.92 -9.23
CA MET A 26 1.54 11.81 -8.28
C MET A 26 2.18 12.10 -6.91
N VAL A 27 3.38 12.69 -6.90
CA VAL A 27 4.05 13.13 -5.67
C VAL A 27 3.21 14.19 -4.94
N THR A 28 2.69 15.19 -5.67
CA THR A 28 1.80 16.21 -5.08
C THR A 28 0.55 15.57 -4.46
N ILE A 29 -0.10 14.64 -5.15
CA ILE A 29 -1.28 13.93 -4.64
C ILE A 29 -0.93 13.11 -3.39
N LEU A 30 0.21 12.43 -3.36
CA LEU A 30 0.63 11.68 -2.17
C LEU A 30 0.89 12.59 -0.97
N THR A 31 1.47 13.76 -1.20
CA THR A 31 1.66 14.77 -0.15
C THR A 31 0.32 15.26 0.39
N THR A 32 -0.63 15.66 -0.46
CA THR A 32 -1.94 16.13 0.00
C THR A 32 -2.75 15.04 0.69
N VAL A 33 -2.69 13.80 0.20
CA VAL A 33 -3.33 12.64 0.88
C VAL A 33 -2.73 12.40 2.26
N THR A 34 -1.42 12.62 2.42
CA THR A 34 -0.75 12.49 3.72
C THR A 34 -1.18 13.59 4.69
N GLU A 35 -1.31 14.84 4.22
CA GLU A 35 -1.83 15.97 4.99
C GLU A 35 -3.28 15.70 5.45
N VAL A 36 -4.18 15.35 4.52
CA VAL A 36 -5.59 15.03 4.83
C VAL A 36 -5.70 13.87 5.82
N LYS A 37 -4.88 12.83 5.67
CA LYS A 37 -4.86 11.69 6.60
C LYS A 37 -4.41 12.12 8.00
N SER A 38 -3.48 13.06 8.10
CA SER A 38 -3.01 13.60 9.38
C SER A 38 -4.10 14.43 10.07
N GLU A 39 -4.77 15.33 9.34
CA GLU A 39 -5.89 16.14 9.84
C GLU A 39 -7.06 15.25 10.27
N LEU A 40 -7.40 14.23 9.49
CA LEU A 40 -8.44 13.27 9.84
C LEU A 40 -8.13 12.50 11.13
N ARG A 41 -6.85 12.17 11.38
CA ARG A 41 -6.45 11.50 12.63
C ARG A 41 -6.57 12.44 13.83
N VAL A 42 -6.22 13.71 13.66
CA VAL A 42 -6.39 14.74 14.70
C VAL A 42 -7.88 14.94 15.00
N ALA A 43 -8.70 15.20 13.97
CA ALA A 43 -10.15 15.37 14.12
C ALA A 43 -10.83 14.15 14.76
N LYS A 44 -10.42 12.94 14.37
CA LYS A 44 -10.91 11.70 15.00
C LYS A 44 -10.59 11.65 16.50
N THR A 45 -9.40 12.11 16.90
CA THR A 45 -8.98 12.11 18.32
C THR A 45 -9.80 13.13 19.10
N GLU A 46 -10.01 14.33 18.55
CA GLU A 46 -10.85 15.37 19.16
C GLU A 46 -12.30 14.93 19.37
N ILE A 47 -12.89 14.22 18.39
CA ILE A 47 -14.26 13.69 18.51
C ILE A 47 -14.33 12.64 19.64
N ILE A 48 -13.35 11.74 19.73
CA ILE A 48 -13.31 10.73 20.79
C ILE A 48 -13.17 11.40 22.17
N ASP A 49 -12.32 12.43 22.28
CA ASP A 49 -12.12 13.18 23.51
C ASP A 49 -13.39 13.96 23.92
N ALA A 50 -14.11 14.55 22.95
CA ALA A 50 -15.38 15.24 23.19
C ALA A 50 -16.47 14.27 23.69
N ILE A 51 -16.55 13.06 23.12
CA ILE A 51 -17.50 12.01 23.55
C ILE A 51 -17.16 11.53 24.97
N ASN A 52 -15.88 11.30 25.28
CA ASN A 52 -15.46 10.86 26.61
C ASN A 52 -15.70 11.95 27.68
N SER A 53 -15.49 13.22 27.31
CA SER A 53 -15.71 14.35 28.20
C SER A 53 -17.19 14.58 28.51
N SER A 54 -18.07 14.36 27.53
CA SER A 54 -19.53 14.48 27.71
C SER A 54 -20.15 13.31 28.49
N ALA A 55 -19.49 12.16 28.57
CA ALA A 55 -19.92 11.04 29.41
C ALA A 55 -19.67 11.22 30.92
N THR A 56 -18.94 12.26 31.35
CA THR A 56 -18.47 12.40 32.75
C THR A 56 -19.16 13.51 33.57
N SER A 57 -20.05 14.32 32.98
CA SER A 57 -20.76 15.37 33.73
C SER A 57 -22.06 14.85 34.37
N VAL A 58 -21.95 14.26 35.55
CA VAL A 58 -23.09 13.97 36.43
C VAL A 58 -23.26 15.13 37.42
N THR A 59 -24.13 16.09 37.12
CA THR A 59 -24.72 17.00 38.13
C THR A 59 -26.16 17.40 37.71
N PRO A 60 -27.18 17.33 38.60
CA PRO A 60 -28.60 17.63 38.29
C PRO A 60 -28.96 19.15 38.37
N PRO A 61 -30.14 19.59 37.87
CA PRO A 61 -30.29 20.67 36.87
C PRO A 61 -30.74 22.05 37.39
N PRO A 62 -30.88 23.05 36.50
CA PRO A 62 -32.24 23.55 36.23
C PRO A 62 -32.58 23.67 34.72
N SER A 63 -33.76 23.15 34.41
CA SER A 63 -34.68 23.46 33.31
C SER A 63 -34.14 24.30 32.14
N THR A 64 -33.70 23.64 31.08
CA THR A 64 -33.67 24.21 29.73
C THR A 64 -33.90 23.06 28.75
N GLU A 65 -34.71 23.30 27.73
CA GLU A 65 -35.25 22.31 26.78
C GLU A 65 -34.19 21.30 26.37
N THR A 66 -34.38 20.07 26.85
CA THR A 66 -33.48 18.95 26.55
C THR A 66 -33.65 18.58 25.09
N ILE A 67 -32.72 19.03 24.25
CA ILE A 67 -32.48 18.43 22.93
C ILE A 67 -32.26 16.94 23.21
N SER A 68 -33.20 16.11 22.75
CA SER A 68 -33.20 14.70 23.07
C SER A 68 -31.91 14.08 22.51
N SER A 69 -31.26 13.21 23.28
CA SER A 69 -30.13 12.42 22.79
C SER A 69 -30.49 11.62 21.52
N GLU A 70 -31.78 11.33 21.33
CA GLU A 70 -32.34 10.73 20.12
C GLU A 70 -32.20 11.64 18.91
N ASP A 71 -32.46 12.95 19.06
CA ASP A 71 -32.37 13.94 17.98
C ASP A 71 -30.91 14.09 17.53
N ILE A 72 -29.97 14.13 18.47
CA ILE A 72 -28.53 14.20 18.17
C ILE A 72 -28.09 12.94 17.41
N ALA A 73 -28.51 11.76 17.84
CA ALA A 73 -28.19 10.51 17.15
C ALA A 73 -28.79 10.46 15.73
N GLN A 74 -29.99 11.01 15.54
CA GLN A 74 -30.61 11.12 14.23
C GLN A 74 -29.88 12.11 13.31
N THR A 75 -29.48 13.28 13.82
CA THR A 75 -28.71 14.26 13.04
C THR A 75 -27.37 13.70 12.61
N VAL A 76 -26.61 13.08 13.53
CA VAL A 76 -25.31 12.49 13.22
C VAL A 76 -25.46 11.36 12.19
N LYS A 77 -26.50 10.52 12.31
CA LYS A 77 -26.77 9.45 11.35
C LYS A 77 -27.12 10.00 9.97
N GLY A 78 -27.92 11.07 9.90
CA GLY A 78 -28.29 11.74 8.66
C GLY A 78 -27.07 12.36 7.96
N GLU A 79 -26.23 13.07 8.70
CA GLU A 79 -24.98 13.64 8.16
C GLU A 79 -24.00 12.55 7.68
N PHE A 80 -23.95 11.40 8.36
CA PHE A 80 -23.13 10.27 7.93
C PHE A 80 -23.64 9.61 6.65
N GLU A 81 -24.96 9.50 6.49
CA GLU A 81 -25.57 9.01 5.24
C GLU A 81 -25.30 9.99 4.10
N GLU A 82 -25.50 11.30 4.29
CA GLU A 82 -25.16 12.31 3.28
C GLU A 82 -23.68 12.25 2.88
N LEU A 83 -22.77 12.18 3.86
CA LEU A 83 -21.34 12.05 3.60
C LEU A 83 -21.00 10.76 2.82
N TYR A 84 -21.65 9.65 3.16
CA TYR A 84 -21.45 8.38 2.45
C TYR A 84 -21.91 8.49 0.99
N THR A 85 -23.09 9.06 0.76
CA THR A 85 -23.63 9.30 -0.59
C THR A 85 -22.74 10.25 -1.39
N PHE A 86 -22.22 11.30 -0.74
CA PHE A 86 -21.29 12.25 -1.37
C PHE A 86 -20.00 11.54 -1.81
N ILE A 87 -19.37 10.77 -0.93
CA ILE A 87 -18.14 10.02 -1.24
C ILE A 87 -18.40 9.00 -2.36
N GLU A 88 -19.50 8.24 -2.31
CA GLU A 88 -19.84 7.29 -3.37
C GLU A 88 -20.03 7.98 -4.72
N THR A 89 -20.69 9.14 -4.72
CA THR A 89 -20.93 9.94 -5.92
C THR A 89 -19.62 10.52 -6.46
N SER A 90 -18.76 11.05 -5.60
CA SER A 90 -17.43 11.56 -5.99
C SER A 90 -16.54 10.46 -6.56
N ILE A 91 -16.55 9.25 -5.98
CA ILE A 91 -15.78 8.11 -6.50
C ILE A 91 -16.32 7.66 -7.86
N LYS A 92 -17.65 7.60 -8.04
CA LYS A 92 -18.25 7.29 -9.35
C LYS A 92 -17.89 8.32 -10.40
N SER A 93 -18.01 9.61 -10.06
CA SER A 93 -17.66 10.70 -10.96
C SER A 93 -16.17 10.67 -11.35
N MET A 94 -15.27 10.45 -10.40
CA MET A 94 -13.83 10.33 -10.68
C MET A 94 -13.52 9.10 -11.53
N LYS A 95 -14.22 7.99 -11.31
CA LYS A 95 -14.07 6.78 -12.13
C LYS A 95 -14.53 7.03 -13.57
N GLU A 96 -15.64 7.74 -13.77
CA GLU A 96 -16.12 8.12 -15.10
C GLU A 96 -15.12 9.05 -15.80
N GLU A 97 -14.60 10.06 -15.11
CA GLU A 97 -13.61 11.00 -15.66
C GLU A 97 -12.30 10.28 -16.06
N ILE A 98 -11.79 9.37 -15.23
CA ILE A 98 -10.62 8.55 -15.57
C ILE A 98 -10.89 7.62 -16.75
N MET A 99 -12.09 7.05 -16.84
CA MET A 99 -12.44 6.13 -17.93
C MET A 99 -12.58 6.87 -19.25
N GLU A 100 -13.15 8.08 -19.23
CA GLU A 100 -13.25 8.97 -20.39
C GLU A 100 -11.87 9.45 -20.86
N GLU A 101 -10.93 9.69 -19.94
CA GLU A 101 -9.57 10.08 -20.29
C GLU A 101 -8.72 8.89 -20.80
N ILE A 102 -9.02 7.66 -20.37
CA ILE A 102 -8.43 6.44 -20.94
C ILE A 102 -8.93 6.16 -22.36
N ASP A 103 -10.22 6.36 -22.64
CA ASP A 103 -10.78 6.19 -23.99
C ASP A 103 -10.29 7.25 -24.99
N ASN A 104 -9.86 8.43 -24.50
CA ASN A 104 -9.25 9.48 -25.32
C ASN A 104 -7.74 9.30 -25.56
N LEU A 105 -7.11 8.24 -25.02
CA LEU A 105 -5.73 7.89 -25.37
C LEU A 105 -5.70 7.15 -26.73
N PRO A 106 -4.86 7.57 -27.69
CA PRO A 106 -4.80 6.93 -29.00
C PRO A 106 -4.33 5.48 -28.87
N THR A 107 -5.10 4.57 -29.48
CA THR A 107 -4.86 3.13 -29.53
C THR A 107 -3.48 2.82 -30.13
N PRO A 108 -2.58 2.09 -29.44
CA PRO A 108 -1.36 1.60 -30.07
C PRO A 108 -1.73 0.51 -31.09
N ALA A 109 -1.25 0.70 -32.32
CA ALA A 109 -1.43 -0.22 -33.44
C ALA A 109 -0.87 -1.63 -33.14
N PRO A 110 -1.46 -2.70 -33.71
CA PRO A 110 -1.06 -4.07 -33.45
C PRO A 110 0.38 -4.34 -33.90
N ALA A 111 1.20 -4.83 -32.97
CA ALA A 111 2.60 -5.19 -33.22
C ALA A 111 2.72 -6.39 -34.17
N PRO A 112 3.58 -6.33 -35.21
CA PRO A 112 3.89 -7.49 -36.03
C PRO A 112 4.76 -8.50 -35.27
N THR A 113 4.39 -9.77 -35.42
CA THR A 113 5.12 -10.97 -34.99
C THR A 113 6.55 -10.96 -35.55
N VAL A 114 7.55 -10.85 -34.68
CA VAL A 114 8.95 -11.12 -35.05
C VAL A 114 9.42 -12.44 -34.41
N THR A 115 9.77 -13.34 -35.31
CA THR A 115 10.39 -14.64 -35.16
C THR A 115 11.59 -14.60 -34.20
N SER A 116 11.57 -15.45 -33.17
CA SER A 116 12.72 -15.69 -32.28
C SER A 116 13.79 -16.50 -33.02
N GLU A 117 14.92 -15.87 -33.31
CA GLU A 117 16.16 -16.52 -33.67
C GLU A 117 17.00 -16.73 -32.40
N ALA A 118 17.36 -17.98 -32.14
CA ALA A 118 18.13 -18.39 -30.98
C ALA A 118 19.55 -17.82 -31.02
N SER A 119 19.93 -17.04 -30.01
CA SER A 119 21.31 -16.68 -29.75
C SER A 119 21.67 -17.04 -28.31
N SER A 120 22.48 -18.07 -28.20
CA SER A 120 23.08 -18.60 -26.98
C SER A 120 24.06 -17.57 -26.38
N ILE A 121 23.72 -17.00 -25.24
CA ILE A 121 24.65 -16.25 -24.38
C ILE A 121 24.70 -16.97 -23.03
N PRO A 122 25.90 -17.30 -22.51
CA PRO A 122 26.04 -18.04 -21.27
C PRO A 122 25.51 -17.22 -20.07
N ALA A 123 24.79 -17.91 -19.21
CA ALA A 123 24.19 -17.41 -17.98
C ALA A 123 25.23 -16.70 -17.10
N GLN A 124 25.15 -15.38 -17.01
CA GLN A 124 25.71 -14.65 -15.88
C GLN A 124 24.73 -14.78 -14.71
N THR A 125 25.14 -15.58 -13.74
CA THR A 125 24.58 -15.60 -12.39
C THR A 125 24.76 -14.20 -11.79
N PRO A 126 23.71 -13.52 -11.29
CA PRO A 126 23.90 -12.28 -10.56
C PRO A 126 24.70 -12.60 -9.30
N ALA A 127 25.90 -12.04 -9.24
CA ALA A 127 26.76 -12.06 -8.08
C ALA A 127 25.98 -11.55 -6.86
N GLY A 128 26.00 -12.34 -5.77
CA GLY A 128 25.40 -11.99 -4.51
C GLY A 128 25.95 -10.63 -4.04
N VAL A 129 25.03 -9.69 -3.81
CA VAL A 129 25.31 -8.52 -2.99
C VAL A 129 25.65 -9.07 -1.62
N SER A 130 26.93 -9.14 -1.30
CA SER A 130 27.43 -9.62 -0.02
C SER A 130 26.98 -8.62 1.04
N THR A 131 25.81 -8.85 1.62
CA THR A 131 25.38 -8.15 2.82
C THR A 131 26.40 -8.42 3.93
N PRO A 132 26.81 -7.39 4.69
CA PRO A 132 27.71 -7.60 5.82
C PRO A 132 27.15 -8.68 6.76
N PRO A 133 27.96 -9.66 7.22
CA PRO A 133 27.47 -10.80 8.00
C PRO A 133 26.65 -10.40 9.23
N ASP A 134 27.02 -9.31 9.90
CA ASP A 134 26.29 -8.74 11.05
C ASP A 134 24.89 -8.24 10.67
N LYS A 135 24.73 -7.70 9.46
CA LYS A 135 23.43 -7.23 8.96
C LYS A 135 22.59 -8.41 8.48
N ALA A 136 23.21 -9.41 7.85
CA ALA A 136 22.52 -10.63 7.43
C ALA A 136 21.90 -11.37 8.61
N MET A 137 22.63 -11.49 9.73
CA MET A 137 22.09 -12.11 10.95
C MET A 137 20.89 -11.34 11.51
N LYS A 138 20.94 -10.00 11.55
CA LYS A 138 19.79 -9.18 11.95
C LYS A 138 18.60 -9.32 11.00
N ILE A 139 18.83 -9.41 9.70
CA ILE A 139 17.77 -9.66 8.72
C ILE A 139 17.13 -11.02 8.99
N ALA A 140 17.92 -12.06 9.27
CA ALA A 140 17.39 -13.38 9.63
C ALA A 140 16.51 -13.34 10.89
N ASP A 141 16.93 -12.64 11.93
CA ASP A 141 16.16 -12.50 13.18
C ASP A 141 14.81 -11.79 12.91
N LEU A 142 14.81 -10.72 12.11
CA LEU A 142 13.59 -10.00 11.74
C LEU A 142 12.63 -10.85 10.89
N LEU A 143 13.17 -11.73 10.03
CA LEU A 143 12.35 -12.67 9.27
C LEU A 143 11.78 -13.79 10.16
N ASP A 144 12.50 -14.21 11.20
CA ASP A 144 12.01 -15.17 12.19
C ASP A 144 10.85 -14.58 13.02
N ASP A 145 10.85 -13.28 13.31
CA ASP A 145 9.73 -12.60 13.96
C ASP A 145 8.45 -12.67 13.10
N ILE A 146 8.56 -12.51 11.77
CA ILE A 146 7.44 -12.72 10.84
C ILE A 146 6.96 -14.18 10.89
N ILE A 147 7.86 -15.16 10.94
CA ILE A 147 7.46 -16.57 11.10
C ILE A 147 6.71 -16.79 12.42
N GLY A 148 7.13 -16.10 13.48
CA GLY A 148 6.52 -16.13 14.81
C GLY A 148 5.09 -15.61 14.83
N SER A 149 4.77 -14.58 14.04
CA SER A 149 3.43 -13.99 13.94
C SER A 149 2.47 -14.78 13.04
N LEU A 150 3.00 -15.52 12.05
CA LEU A 150 2.24 -16.36 11.11
C LEU A 150 1.68 -17.65 11.75
N LYS A 151 1.03 -17.59 12.91
CA LYS A 151 0.40 -18.74 13.57
C LYS A 151 -0.96 -19.07 12.95
N MET A 152 -1.49 -20.27 13.24
CA MET A 152 -2.84 -20.64 12.82
C MET A 152 -3.84 -19.66 13.45
N GLY A 153 -4.72 -19.06 12.64
CA GLY A 153 -5.64 -18.01 13.09
C GLY A 153 -5.03 -16.61 13.18
N CYS A 154 -3.86 -16.37 12.58
CA CYS A 154 -3.29 -15.03 12.53
C CYS A 154 -4.19 -14.07 11.73
N VAL A 155 -4.45 -12.89 12.29
CA VAL A 155 -5.26 -11.86 11.67
C VAL A 155 -4.43 -11.15 10.60
N ALA A 156 -4.99 -11.00 9.40
CA ALA A 156 -4.28 -10.43 8.27
C ALA A 156 -3.76 -9.01 8.54
N GLY A 157 -4.52 -8.19 9.27
CA GLY A 157 -4.09 -6.84 9.65
C GLY A 157 -2.81 -6.80 10.48
N GLU A 158 -2.71 -7.65 11.50
CA GLU A 158 -1.54 -7.72 12.40
C GLU A 158 -0.30 -8.23 11.66
N VAL A 159 -0.46 -9.29 10.87
CA VAL A 159 0.65 -9.86 10.08
C VAL A 159 1.15 -8.86 9.04
N LEU A 160 0.23 -8.12 8.40
CA LEU A 160 0.59 -7.11 7.41
C LEU A 160 1.34 -5.93 8.04
N GLU A 161 0.94 -5.50 9.23
CA GLU A 161 1.64 -4.43 9.95
C GLU A 161 3.07 -4.87 10.29
N LEU A 162 3.24 -6.07 10.85
CA LEU A 162 4.56 -6.61 11.16
C LEU A 162 5.43 -6.77 9.90
N MET A 163 4.88 -7.29 8.79
CA MET A 163 5.63 -7.40 7.53
C MET A 163 6.13 -6.05 7.02
N ASN A 164 5.32 -4.99 7.13
CA ASN A 164 5.73 -3.64 6.72
C ASN A 164 6.77 -3.02 7.67
N GLU A 165 6.63 -3.26 8.97
CA GLU A 165 7.59 -2.83 9.98
C GLU A 165 8.95 -3.50 9.75
N THR A 166 8.98 -4.84 9.64
CA THR A 166 10.19 -5.61 9.32
C THR A 166 10.82 -5.15 8.01
N LYS A 167 10.02 -4.90 6.96
CA LYS A 167 10.53 -4.34 5.69
C LYS A 167 11.23 -3.01 5.91
N GLY A 168 10.61 -2.11 6.68
CA GLY A 168 11.19 -0.80 7.00
C GLY A 168 12.50 -0.90 7.78
N GLU A 169 12.60 -1.86 8.71
CA GLU A 169 13.84 -2.12 9.45
C GLU A 169 14.95 -2.70 8.57
N ILE A 170 14.60 -3.65 7.69
CA ILE A 170 15.56 -4.20 6.72
C ILE A 170 16.03 -3.11 5.77
N GLN A 171 15.14 -2.25 5.28
CA GLN A 171 15.51 -1.15 4.38
C GLN A 171 16.45 -0.13 5.06
N LYS A 172 16.32 0.09 6.38
CA LYS A 172 17.27 0.90 7.16
C LYS A 172 18.63 0.23 7.30
N LEU A 173 18.69 -1.11 7.36
CA LEU A 173 19.94 -1.87 7.44
C LEU A 173 20.64 -1.94 6.09
N VAL A 174 19.88 -2.21 5.03
CA VAL A 174 20.33 -2.42 3.66
C VAL A 174 19.31 -1.80 2.70
N GLU A 175 19.72 -0.71 2.04
CA GLU A 175 18.84 0.17 1.25
C GLU A 175 18.24 -0.51 0.00
N SER A 176 18.79 -1.65 -0.43
CA SER A 176 18.31 -2.42 -1.59
C SER A 176 18.56 -3.91 -1.43
N ASP A 177 17.99 -4.52 -0.40
CA ASP A 177 18.05 -5.97 -0.23
C ASP A 177 16.91 -6.66 -1.01
N PRO A 178 17.20 -7.71 -1.82
CA PRO A 178 16.18 -8.47 -2.55
C PRO A 178 15.08 -9.09 -1.66
N ILE A 179 15.32 -9.24 -0.35
CA ILE A 179 14.29 -9.70 0.59
C ILE A 179 13.10 -8.75 0.68
N THR A 180 13.31 -7.46 0.51
CA THR A 180 12.24 -6.44 0.61
C THR A 180 11.16 -6.67 -0.43
N VAL A 181 11.54 -7.11 -1.64
CA VAL A 181 10.63 -7.47 -2.74
C VAL A 181 9.84 -8.74 -2.40
N LYS A 182 10.45 -9.70 -1.70
CA LYS A 182 9.76 -10.92 -1.26
C LYS A 182 8.77 -10.63 -0.15
N ILE A 183 9.13 -9.75 0.79
CA ILE A 183 8.22 -9.27 1.83
C ILE A 183 7.02 -8.57 1.19
N ASP A 184 7.21 -7.74 0.16
CA ASP A 184 6.11 -7.12 -0.58
C ASP A 184 5.19 -8.14 -1.25
N LYS A 185 5.76 -9.19 -1.85
CA LYS A 185 4.98 -10.28 -2.44
C LYS A 185 4.13 -11.00 -1.38
N TRP A 186 4.71 -11.33 -0.22
CA TRP A 186 3.97 -11.99 0.86
C TRP A 186 2.93 -11.07 1.49
N ALA A 187 3.26 -9.79 1.68
CA ALA A 187 2.33 -8.77 2.12
C ALA A 187 1.18 -8.58 1.13
N GLY A 188 1.41 -8.72 -0.18
CA GLY A 188 0.37 -8.73 -1.22
C GLY A 188 -0.60 -9.92 -1.09
N ILE A 189 -0.08 -11.10 -0.71
CA ILE A 189 -0.93 -12.27 -0.43
C ILE A 189 -1.77 -12.00 0.82
N VAL A 190 -1.16 -11.48 1.89
CA VAL A 190 -1.86 -11.18 3.14
C VAL A 190 -2.87 -10.03 2.99
N SER A 191 -2.58 -9.01 2.17
CA SER A 191 -3.46 -7.86 1.92
C SER A 191 -4.70 -8.20 1.11
N SER A 192 -4.68 -9.32 0.37
CA SER A 192 -5.87 -9.85 -0.30
C SER A 192 -6.96 -10.29 0.70
N TYR A 193 -6.58 -10.51 1.96
CA TYR A 193 -7.49 -10.80 3.06
C TYR A 193 -7.97 -9.50 3.72
N SER A 194 -9.24 -9.48 4.14
CA SER A 194 -9.75 -8.37 4.94
C SER A 194 -8.97 -8.27 6.26
N LYS A 195 -8.66 -7.05 6.69
CA LYS A 195 -7.78 -6.77 7.85
C LYS A 195 -8.24 -7.41 9.16
N ARG A 196 -9.54 -7.74 9.28
CA ARG A 196 -10.13 -8.38 10.47
C ARG A 196 -10.27 -9.90 10.33
N HIS A 197 -9.96 -10.45 9.17
CA HIS A 197 -10.09 -11.88 8.89
C HIS A 197 -8.76 -12.60 9.05
N GLU A 198 -8.88 -13.88 9.39
CA GLU A 198 -7.74 -14.80 9.49
C GLU A 198 -7.21 -15.15 8.10
N VAL A 199 -5.88 -15.25 7.99
CA VAL A 199 -5.22 -15.72 6.78
C VAL A 199 -5.43 -17.24 6.65
N LYS A 200 -5.73 -17.72 5.44
CA LYS A 200 -5.92 -19.16 5.21
C LYS A 200 -4.65 -19.93 5.57
N ALA A 201 -4.83 -21.07 6.25
CA ALA A 201 -3.74 -21.95 6.66
C ALA A 201 -2.81 -22.38 5.51
N ARG A 202 -3.35 -22.56 4.30
CA ARG A 202 -2.56 -22.88 3.10
C ARG A 202 -1.52 -21.79 2.80
N ASP A 203 -1.93 -20.53 2.84
CA ASP A 203 -1.07 -19.41 2.48
C ASP A 203 -0.07 -19.12 3.62
N VAL A 204 -0.52 -19.23 4.87
CA VAL A 204 0.37 -19.19 6.04
C VAL A 204 1.50 -20.22 5.92
N LEU A 205 1.19 -21.46 5.53
CA LEU A 205 2.19 -22.50 5.33
C LEU A 205 3.11 -22.24 4.13
N ALA A 206 2.56 -21.71 3.03
CA ALA A 206 3.35 -21.34 1.85
C ALA A 206 4.35 -20.22 2.17
N ILE A 207 3.89 -19.14 2.81
CA ILE A 207 4.71 -18.01 3.23
C ILE A 207 5.78 -18.46 4.22
N LYS A 208 5.42 -19.27 5.24
CA LYS A 208 6.40 -19.83 6.20
C LYS A 208 7.48 -20.66 5.54
N LYS A 209 7.13 -21.45 4.52
CA LYS A 209 8.10 -22.26 3.78
C LYS A 209 9.06 -21.36 3.00
N GLU A 210 8.56 -20.36 2.28
CA GLU A 210 9.40 -19.41 1.53
C GLU A 210 10.31 -18.61 2.47
N LEU A 211 9.79 -18.10 3.59
CA LEU A 211 10.56 -17.39 4.62
C LEU A 211 11.73 -18.24 5.15
N ARG A 212 11.49 -19.51 5.48
CA ARG A 212 12.55 -20.41 5.97
C ARG A 212 13.65 -20.67 4.94
N GLU A 213 13.30 -20.82 3.68
CA GLU A 213 14.29 -20.97 2.61
C GLU A 213 15.12 -19.71 2.41
N GLU A 214 14.52 -18.56 2.68
CA GLU A 214 15.20 -17.27 2.56
C GLU A 214 16.11 -16.99 3.76
N ILE A 215 15.67 -17.28 4.99
CA ILE A 215 16.47 -17.17 6.21
C ILE A 215 17.78 -17.96 6.10
N LYS A 216 17.75 -19.18 5.53
CA LYS A 216 18.96 -19.99 5.31
C LYS A 216 20.04 -19.28 4.47
N LYS A 217 19.67 -18.32 3.64
CA LYS A 217 20.63 -17.54 2.83
C LYS A 217 21.32 -16.45 3.64
N TYR A 218 20.64 -15.93 4.66
CA TYR A 218 21.19 -14.92 5.57
C TYR A 218 21.89 -15.56 6.80
N ARG A 219 21.59 -16.84 7.07
CA ARG A 219 22.22 -17.65 8.12
C ARG A 219 22.79 -18.96 7.53
N PRO A 220 23.92 -18.88 6.78
CA PRO A 220 24.62 -20.06 6.30
C PRO A 220 25.20 -20.93 7.42
#